data_AF-A0A5K3EM18-F1
#
_entry.id   AF-A0A5K3EM18-F1
#
_cell.length_a   1.000
_cell.length_b   1.000
_cell.length_c   1.000
_cell.angle_alpha   90.00
_cell.angle_beta   90.00
_cell.angle_gamma   90.00
#
_symmetry.space_group_name_H-M   'P 1'
#
loop_
_entity.id
_entity.type
_entity.pdbx_description
1 polymer ?
#
loop_
_entity_poly.entity_id
_entity_poly.type
_entity_poly.pdbx_seq_one_letter_code
_entity_poly.pdbx_strand_id
1 'polypeptide(L)' 'MVYGTSTEFGCFIGVCQHPEPVHVLLCVYNPSKIEIGSTPYEPGESCSKCPAGYGCQQKQCYIDSLTDEQTTGAQ' A
#
# COMPACT_ATOMS: atom_id res chain seq x y z
N MET A 1 -4.43 1.50 5.79
CA MET A 1 -4.93 0.35 5.01
C MET A 1 -4.13 -0.88 5.41
N VAL A 2 -4.75 -2.06 5.56
CA VAL A 2 -4.12 -3.27 6.11
C VAL A 2 -4.41 -4.45 5.19
N TYR A 3 -3.79 -4.47 4.01
CA TYR A 3 -3.88 -5.57 3.06
C TYR A 3 -2.50 -6.20 2.90
N GLY A 4 -2.30 -7.40 3.44
CA GLY A 4 -0.98 -8.01 3.64
C GLY A 4 -0.22 -8.33 2.36
N THR A 5 -0.92 -8.37 1.22
CA THR A 5 -0.33 -8.60 -0.11
C THR A 5 -0.02 -7.31 -0.87
N SER A 6 -0.52 -6.15 -0.43
CA SER A 6 -0.25 -4.86 -1.09
C SER A 6 1.13 -4.36 -0.70
N THR A 7 1.98 -4.08 -1.68
CA THR A 7 3.36 -3.62 -1.47
C THR A 7 3.59 -2.18 -1.91
N GLU A 8 2.69 -1.63 -2.71
CA GLU A 8 2.81 -0.29 -3.29
C GLU A 8 1.50 0.49 -3.09
N PHE A 9 1.60 1.81 -3.00
CA PHE A 9 0.45 2.70 -3.02
C PHE A 9 0.82 4.06 -3.63
N GLY A 10 -0.15 4.71 -4.26
CA GLY A 10 -0.04 6.08 -4.75
C GLY A 10 -1.24 6.88 -4.28
N CYS A 11 -1.02 8.13 -3.89
CA CYS A 11 -2.10 9.00 -3.41
C CYS A 11 -2.16 10.32 -4.18
N PHE A 12 -3.36 10.88 -4.24
CA PHE A 12 -3.68 12.19 -4.80
C PHE A 12 -4.47 12.99 -3.77
N ILE A 13 -4.10 14.26 -3.61
CA ILE A 13 -4.84 15.23 -2.81
C ILE A 13 -5.27 16.35 -3.75
N GLY A 14 -6.56 16.68 -3.75
CA GLY A 14 -7.09 17.71 -4.63
C GLY A 14 -8.45 18.24 -4.19
N VAL A 15 -9.03 19.11 -5.01
CA VAL A 15 -10.37 19.67 -4.80
C VAL A 15 -11.23 19.34 -6.02
N CYS A 16 -12.34 18.64 -5.80
CA CYS A 16 -13.37 18.43 -6.80
C CYS A 16 -14.33 19.63 -6.77
N GLN A 17 -14.60 20.23 -7.92
CA GLN A 17 -15.36 21.49 -8.02
C GLN A 17 -16.88 21.28 -8.28
N HIS A 18 -17.52 20.18 -7.86
CA HIS A 18 -18.93 19.95 -8.20
C HIS A 18 -19.71 19.04 -7.22
N PRO A 19 -20.95 19.40 -6.83
CA PRO A 19 -21.64 20.69 -7.02
C PRO A 19 -21.12 21.83 -6.11
N GLU A 20 -20.37 21.50 -5.06
CA GLU A 20 -19.64 22.43 -4.19
C GLU A 20 -18.18 21.94 -4.08
N PRO A 21 -17.20 22.80 -3.75
CA PRO A 21 -15.81 22.38 -3.57
C PRO A 21 -15.66 21.33 -2.47
N VAL A 22 -15.12 20.15 -2.80
CA VAL A 22 -14.84 19.07 -1.84
C VAL A 22 -13.36 18.71 -1.90
N HIS A 23 -12.69 18.76 -0.75
CA HIS A 23 -11.34 18.23 -0.61
C HIS A 23 -11.37 16.70 -0.68
N VAL A 24 -10.57 16.13 -1.58
CA VAL A 24 -10.47 14.69 -1.77
C VAL A 24 -9.05 14.21 -1.49
N LEU A 25 -8.97 13.10 -0.77
CA LEU A 25 -7.77 12.26 -0.66
C LEU A 25 -8.13 10.93 -1.31
N LEU A 26 -7.45 10.59 -2.40
CA LEU A 26 -7.61 9.33 -3.10
C LEU A 26 -6.30 8.56 -3.00
N CYS A 27 -6.35 7.29 -2.59
CA CYS A 27 -5.20 6.40 -2.62
C CYS A 27 -5.55 5.12 -3.37
N VAL A 28 -4.63 4.66 -4.21
CA VAL A 28 -4.69 3.40 -4.94
C VAL A 28 -3.57 2.48 -4.45
N TYR A 29 -3.83 1.18 -4.43
CA TYR A 29 -2.96 0.15 -3.86
C TYR A 29 -2.62 -0.88 -4.92
N ASN A 30 -1.38 -1.38 -4.92
CA ASN A 30 -0.94 -2.46 -5.80
C ASN A 30 -0.27 -3.59 -4.99
N PRO A 31 -0.68 -4.86 -5.18
CA PRO A 31 -1.89 -5.31 -5.87
C PRO A 31 -3.20 -4.79 -5.24
N SER A 32 -4.16 -4.39 -6.10
CA SER A 32 -5.46 -3.85 -5.69
C SER A 32 -6.55 -4.91 -5.46
N LYS A 33 -6.16 -6.20 -5.43
CA LYS A 33 -7.10 -7.31 -5.54
C LYS A 33 -7.90 -7.47 -4.24
N ILE A 34 -9.04 -6.80 -4.18
CA ILE A 34 -10.01 -6.93 -3.08
C ILE A 34 -11.02 -7.99 -3.49
N GLU A 35 -10.81 -9.23 -3.08
CA GLU A 35 -11.82 -10.27 -3.21
C GLU A 35 -12.87 -10.09 -2.10
N ILE A 36 -14.12 -9.80 -2.48
CA ILE A 36 -15.22 -9.60 -1.53
C ILE A 36 -15.39 -10.88 -0.70
N GLY A 37 -15.26 -10.77 0.62
CA GLY A 37 -15.32 -11.89 1.56
C GLY A 37 -13.96 -12.52 1.91
N SER A 38 -12.86 -12.07 1.30
CA SER A 38 -11.50 -12.51 1.69
C SER A 38 -11.01 -11.81 2.96
N THR A 39 -10.10 -12.47 3.69
CA THR A 39 -9.40 -11.86 4.82
C THR A 39 -8.28 -10.95 4.30
N PRO A 40 -8.15 -9.70 4.80
CA PRO A 40 -7.12 -8.77 4.32
C PRO A 40 -5.67 -9.23 4.52
N TYR A 41 -5.44 -10.21 5.40
CA TYR A 41 -4.15 -10.82 5.66
C TYR A 41 -4.37 -12.21 6.25
N GLU A 42 -3.33 -13.03 6.27
CA GLU A 42 -3.35 -14.34 6.91
C GLU A 42 -3.14 -14.21 8.43
N PRO A 43 -3.97 -14.82 9.27
CA PRO A 43 -3.78 -14.79 10.72
C PRO A 43 -2.57 -15.65 11.13
N GLY A 44 -1.77 -15.15 12.07
CA GLY A 44 -0.59 -15.86 12.58
C GLY A 44 0.35 -14.97 13.37
N GLU A 45 1.47 -15.55 13.82
CA GLU A 45 2.56 -14.79 14.41
C GLU A 45 3.13 -13.79 13.38
N SER A 46 3.43 -12.57 13.83
CA SER A 46 3.96 -11.51 12.97
C SER A 46 5.19 -11.99 12.20
N CYS A 47 5.25 -11.68 10.91
CA CYS A 47 6.38 -12.01 10.02
C CYS A 47 6.65 -13.52 9.81
N SER A 48 5.88 -14.43 10.40
CA SER A 48 6.07 -15.88 10.23
C SER A 48 5.94 -16.38 8.78
N LYS A 49 5.33 -15.57 7.91
CA LYS A 49 5.15 -15.85 6.48
C LYS A 49 5.65 -14.72 5.58
N CYS A 50 6.67 -13.97 5.99
CA CYS A 50 7.29 -13.02 5.07
C CYS A 50 7.89 -13.74 3.85
N PRO A 51 7.82 -13.16 2.64
CA PRO A 51 8.45 -13.74 1.46
C PRO A 51 9.96 -13.90 1.66
N ALA A 52 10.57 -14.85 0.94
CA ALA A 52 12.00 -15.08 1.02
C ALA A 52 12.79 -13.81 0.68
N GLY A 53 13.79 -13.48 1.50
CA GLY A 53 14.61 -12.28 1.36
C GLY A 53 14.08 -11.04 2.09
N TYR A 54 12.86 -11.08 2.64
CA TYR A 54 12.32 -10.01 3.47
C TYR A 54 12.71 -10.18 4.93
N GLY A 55 13.10 -9.06 5.57
CA GLY A 55 13.24 -8.96 7.02
C GLY A 55 11.91 -8.65 7.71
N CYS A 56 11.94 -8.58 9.04
CA CYS A 56 10.81 -8.13 9.85
C CYS A 56 11.15 -6.81 10.56
N GLN A 57 10.39 -5.76 10.30
CA GLN A 57 10.54 -4.46 10.96
C GLN A 57 9.15 -3.99 11.40
N GLN A 58 9.01 -3.63 12.67
CA GLN A 58 7.73 -3.16 13.24
C GLN A 58 6.54 -4.10 12.94
N LYS A 59 6.79 -5.42 12.98
CA LYS A 59 5.81 -6.48 12.67
C LYS A 59 5.33 -6.51 11.22
N GLN A 60 6.09 -5.92 10.30
CA GLN A 60 5.83 -5.91 8.86
C GLN A 60 7.04 -6.46 8.10
N CYS A 61 6.77 -7.11 6.97
CA CYS A 61 7.82 -7.58 6.06
C CYS A 61 8.43 -6.38 5.33
N TYR A 62 9.76 -6.28 5.31
CA TYR A 62 10.47 -5.21 4.60
C TYR A 62 11.67 -5.77 3.83
N ILE A 63 12.10 -5.08 2.78
CA ILE A 63 13.32 -5.41 2.04
C ILE A 63 14.08 -4.11 1.75
N ASP A 64 15.39 -4.12 1.95
CA ASP A 64 16.23 -2.92 1.78
C ASP A 64 16.40 -2.50 0.30
N SER A 65 16.05 -3.38 -0.65
CA SER A 65 16.27 -3.20 -2.08
C SER A 65 15.12 -2.52 -2.83
N LEU A 66 14.45 -1.55 -2.21
CA LEU A 66 13.63 -0.57 -2.94
C LEU A 66 14.46 0.71 -3.18
N THR A 67 15.70 0.58 -3.66
CA THR A 67 16.55 1.72 -3.95
C THR A 67 16.03 2.49 -5.17
N ASP A 68 15.28 3.55 -4.89
CA ASP A 68 15.34 4.89 -5.50
C ASP A 68 15.35 5.04 -7.04
N GLU A 69 14.75 4.13 -7.83
CA GLU A 69 14.69 4.31 -9.30
C GLU A 69 13.28 4.46 -9.91
N GLN A 70 12.27 4.91 -9.14
CA GLN A 70 10.98 5.33 -9.72
C GLN A 70 10.32 6.53 -9.01
N THR A 71 11.08 7.53 -8.59
CA THR A 71 10.53 8.89 -8.40
C THR A 71 11.00 9.79 -9.53
N THR A 72 10.41 9.65 -10.72
CA THR A 72 10.37 10.81 -11.63
C THR A 72 9.31 11.76 -11.08
N GLY A 73 9.74 12.64 -10.18
CA GLY A 73 8.95 13.80 -9.79
C GLY A 73 8.76 14.68 -11.02
N ALA A 74 7.52 14.83 -11.48
CA ALA A 74 7.18 15.88 -12.43
C ALA A 74 7.24 17.22 -11.67
N GLN A 75 8.21 18.05 -12.05
CA GLN A 75 8.20 19.49 -11.80
C GLN A 75 7.16 20.17 -12.69
#